data_AF-A0A544UWG6-F1
#
_entry.id   AF-A0A544UWG6-F1
#
_cell.length_a   1.000
_cell.length_b   1.000
_cell.length_c   1.000
_cell.angle_alpha   90.00
_cell.angle_beta   90.00
_cell.angle_gamma   90.00
#
_symmetry.space_group_name_H-M   'P 1'
#
loop_
_entity.id
_entity.type
_entity.pdbx_description
1 polymer ?
#
loop_
_entity_poly.entity_id
_entity_poly.type
_entity_poly.pdbx_seq_one_letter_code
_entity_poly.pdbx_strand_id
1 'polypeptide(L)'
;MKKPIKKTWMVASALTIGMAVLTPLQAGAVSVETTDNSSITVQLEQKITGTIKDIYSESDGMILKGRDGKNYFISLSKFSDEQLEKINLVEGQEISIEGSLVENYSDFYTFDVFKRGLPKEVTQEDLTKLEKMFNEIKKLKKEMSAEIEKEAIEEEIEKKYEEIEKIHEEMYKITKPYYLAAWQPKSFEEFIQDYGFNEKNIVIKENDTTQLKAIYTEWVKLEKSGDEEKANKKFEEFDKILEPYLDALYVPETFEEFMDSYKEVTEFLDIPAETLAKLKTLHGDLQKASKDENDELYDKLHEEFYGLLNQFEKPQTFEEYMANFEFKVSEADSKKLKQLYEEYQALDKKGEQEKSEETWEAFYNTLDPYFEANKEILISASKVTINGQDHLPQH
;
A
#
# COMPACT_ATOMS: atom_id res chain seq x y z
N MET A 1 -1.08 14.98 -5.34
CA MET A 1 -1.73 14.55 -6.60
C MET A 1 -1.08 13.28 -7.13
N LYS A 2 -1.88 12.27 -7.45
CA LYS A 2 -1.46 10.98 -8.01
C LYS A 2 -0.76 11.20 -9.36
N LYS A 3 0.28 10.41 -9.66
CA LYS A 3 0.72 10.22 -11.05
C LYS A 3 -0.51 9.83 -11.88
N PRO A 4 -0.86 10.52 -12.96
CA PRO A 4 -1.83 9.98 -13.90
C PRO A 4 -1.15 8.81 -14.60
N ILE A 5 -1.47 7.60 -14.15
CA ILE A 5 -1.14 6.38 -14.88
C ILE A 5 -2.03 6.38 -16.12
N LYS A 6 -1.53 6.84 -17.26
CA LYS A 6 -1.94 6.32 -18.56
C LYS A 6 -0.75 6.19 -19.51
N LYS A 7 -0.40 4.93 -19.76
CA LYS A 7 0.15 4.36 -21.00
C LYS A 7 1.30 5.14 -21.64
N THR A 8 2.52 4.92 -21.18
CA THR A 8 3.65 4.39 -21.99
C THR A 8 4.69 3.88 -20.98
N TRP A 9 4.74 2.57 -20.77
CA TRP A 9 5.96 1.97 -20.25
C TRP A 9 6.98 2.12 -21.37
N MET A 10 8.16 2.70 -21.09
CA MET A 10 9.37 2.47 -21.88
C MET A 10 10.57 2.49 -20.95
N VAL A 11 10.90 1.28 -20.54
CA VAL A 11 12.21 0.75 -20.18
C VAL A 11 13.39 1.70 -20.45
N ALA A 12 14.05 2.14 -19.39
CA ALA A 12 15.46 2.48 -19.41
C ALA A 12 16.25 1.57 -18.46
N SER A 13 16.21 0.26 -18.71
CA SER A 13 17.30 -0.62 -18.28
C SER A 13 18.50 -0.39 -19.20
N ALA A 14 19.30 0.62 -18.87
CA ALA A 14 20.62 0.82 -19.49
C ALA A 14 21.63 -0.19 -18.92
N LEU A 15 21.50 -1.44 -19.37
CA LEU A 15 22.57 -2.43 -19.36
C LEU A 15 23.71 -1.92 -20.27
N THR A 16 24.64 -1.15 -19.71
CA THR A 16 25.90 -0.85 -20.41
C THR A 16 26.91 -1.93 -20.06
N ILE A 17 27.01 -2.92 -20.93
CA ILE A 17 28.08 -3.92 -20.99
C ILE A 17 29.39 -3.19 -21.26
N GLY A 18 30.16 -2.91 -20.20
CA GLY A 18 31.55 -2.48 -20.29
C GLY A 18 32.47 -3.64 -19.89
N MET A 19 33.05 -4.33 -20.88
CA MET A 19 34.16 -5.26 -20.63
C MET A 19 35.32 -4.50 -19.97
N ALA A 20 35.61 -4.79 -18.71
CA ALA A 20 36.86 -4.43 -18.07
C ALA A 20 37.44 -5.65 -17.34
N VAL A 21 38.69 -5.92 -17.70
CA VAL A 21 39.52 -7.07 -17.36
C VAL A 21 39.76 -7.21 -15.85
N LEU A 22 39.73 -8.47 -15.40
CA LEU A 22 40.19 -8.99 -14.10
C LEU A 22 41.41 -8.27 -13.49
N THR A 23 41.34 -7.90 -12.21
CA THR A 23 42.18 -8.50 -11.16
C THR A 23 41.69 -8.13 -9.74
N PRO A 24 41.93 -9.00 -8.73
CA PRO A 24 41.17 -9.06 -7.48
C PRO A 24 41.89 -8.41 -6.29
N LEU A 25 41.13 -8.02 -5.26
CA LEU A 25 41.60 -8.04 -3.88
C LEU A 25 40.43 -8.38 -2.94
N GLN A 26 40.52 -9.60 -2.43
CA GLN A 26 39.58 -10.35 -1.61
C GLN A 26 39.50 -9.82 -0.17
N ALA A 27 38.35 -10.05 0.47
CA ALA A 27 38.32 -10.82 1.71
C ALA A 27 36.94 -11.50 1.87
N GLY A 28 36.90 -12.82 1.60
CA GLY A 28 35.87 -13.70 2.17
C GLY A 28 34.69 -14.12 1.28
N ALA A 29 34.93 -14.55 0.04
CA ALA A 29 33.94 -15.34 -0.71
C ALA A 29 34.65 -16.49 -1.42
N VAL A 30 34.51 -17.69 -0.88
CA VAL A 30 34.81 -18.93 -1.60
C VAL A 30 33.49 -19.67 -1.73
N SER A 31 32.95 -19.70 -2.95
CA SER A 31 31.85 -20.60 -3.30
C SER A 31 32.37 -22.03 -3.27
N VAL A 32 31.73 -22.89 -2.49
CA VAL A 32 31.93 -24.34 -2.57
C VAL A 32 30.88 -24.87 -3.54
N GLU A 33 31.29 -25.30 -4.72
CA GLU A 33 30.43 -26.11 -5.59
C GLU A 33 30.31 -27.51 -4.98
N THR A 34 29.10 -27.89 -4.53
CA THR A 34 28.79 -29.27 -4.16
C THR A 34 28.13 -29.98 -5.33
N THR A 35 28.64 -31.16 -5.66
CA THR A 35 28.31 -31.97 -6.85
C THR A 35 27.02 -32.78 -6.72
N ASP A 36 26.02 -32.30 -5.98
CA ASP A 36 24.75 -32.99 -5.78
C ASP A 36 23.55 -32.14 -6.24
N ASN A 37 22.73 -32.71 -7.12
CA ASN A 37 21.53 -32.11 -7.74
C ASN A 37 20.36 -31.85 -6.77
N SER A 38 20.62 -31.62 -5.49
CA SER A 38 19.65 -30.99 -4.58
C SER A 38 20.02 -29.51 -4.49
N SER A 39 19.28 -28.66 -5.18
CA SER A 39 19.49 -27.20 -5.20
C SER A 39 19.23 -26.58 -3.82
N ILE A 40 20.17 -26.75 -2.90
CA ILE A 40 20.28 -25.92 -1.71
C ILE A 40 21.09 -24.72 -2.16
N THR A 41 20.40 -23.67 -2.58
CA THR A 41 21.01 -22.36 -2.77
C THR A 41 21.39 -21.87 -1.38
N VAL A 42 22.66 -21.98 -0.99
CA VAL A 42 23.17 -21.37 0.24
C VAL A 42 23.10 -19.86 0.03
N GLN A 43 21.99 -19.24 0.45
CA GLN A 43 21.90 -17.78 0.52
C GLN A 43 22.90 -17.33 1.59
N LEU A 44 23.95 -16.61 1.18
CA LEU A 44 24.90 -16.03 2.12
C LEU A 44 24.14 -15.07 3.04
N GLU A 45 24.18 -15.32 4.35
CA GLU A 45 23.68 -14.36 5.34
C GLU A 45 24.57 -13.13 5.33
N GLN A 46 23.97 -11.96 5.09
CA GLN A 46 24.62 -10.67 5.24
C GLN A 46 24.54 -10.23 6.69
N LYS A 47 25.59 -9.55 7.16
CA LYS A 47 25.60 -8.88 8.45
C LYS A 47 25.67 -7.38 8.24
N ILE A 48 24.67 -6.65 8.72
CA ILE A 48 24.54 -5.21 8.54
C ILE A 48 24.45 -4.58 9.92
N THR A 49 25.19 -3.49 10.14
CA THR A 49 25.03 -2.64 11.33
C THR A 49 24.61 -1.27 10.85
N GLY A 50 23.58 -0.71 11.46
CA GLY A 50 23.02 0.57 11.03
C GLY A 50 22.08 1.19 12.05
N THR A 51 21.58 2.37 11.72
CA THR A 51 20.64 3.13 12.54
C THR A 51 19.24 3.02 11.96
N ILE A 52 18.26 2.68 12.80
CA ILE A 52 16.85 2.63 12.42
C ILE A 52 16.40 4.03 12.02
N LYS A 53 15.78 4.14 10.84
CA LYS A 53 15.23 5.40 10.30
C LYS A 53 13.73 5.48 10.46
N ASP A 54 13.06 4.36 10.23
CA ASP A 54 11.61 4.26 10.25
C ASP A 54 11.24 2.81 10.59
N ILE A 55 10.10 2.62 11.23
CA ILE A 55 9.58 1.31 11.66
C ILE A 55 8.15 1.18 11.16
N TYR A 56 7.92 0.23 10.27
CA TYR A 56 6.59 -0.07 9.76
C TYR A 56 5.95 -1.17 10.60
N SER A 57 5.23 -0.76 11.65
CA SER A 57 4.52 -1.69 12.53
C SER A 57 3.45 -2.54 11.82
N GLU A 58 2.91 -2.06 10.69
CA GLU A 58 1.87 -2.76 9.93
C GLU A 58 2.41 -3.73 8.86
N SER A 59 3.70 -3.64 8.50
CA SER A 59 4.30 -4.46 7.43
C SER A 59 5.44 -5.36 7.91
N ASP A 60 5.57 -5.53 9.24
CA ASP A 60 6.65 -6.27 9.89
C ASP A 60 8.01 -5.93 9.28
N GLY A 61 8.33 -4.63 9.19
CA GLY A 61 9.53 -4.16 8.51
C GLY A 61 10.07 -2.85 9.06
N MET A 62 11.29 -2.49 8.66
CA MET A 62 11.92 -1.23 9.05
C MET A 62 12.93 -0.75 8.01
N ILE A 63 13.15 0.56 7.97
CA ILE A 63 14.26 1.17 7.21
C ILE A 63 15.48 1.30 8.09
N LEU A 64 16.61 0.78 7.60
CA LEU A 64 17.89 0.83 8.27
C LEU A 64 18.90 1.59 7.39
N LYS A 65 19.50 2.64 7.95
CA LYS A 65 20.67 3.28 7.32
C LYS A 65 21.93 2.57 7.78
N GLY A 66 22.55 1.80 6.89
CA GLY A 66 23.79 1.08 7.19
C GLY A 66 24.95 2.03 7.48
N ARG A 67 25.91 1.57 8.30
CA ARG A 67 27.18 2.29 8.52
C ARG A 67 28.01 2.47 7.25
N ASP A 68 27.73 1.66 6.22
CA ASP A 68 28.31 1.79 4.88
C ASP A 68 27.64 2.88 4.03
N GLY A 69 26.63 3.56 4.58
CA GLY A 69 25.89 4.64 3.93
C GLY A 69 24.74 4.18 3.05
N LYS A 70 24.50 2.87 2.90
CA LYS A 70 23.41 2.34 2.08
C LYS A 70 22.10 2.28 2.85
N ASN A 71 21.00 2.29 2.10
CA ASN A 71 19.66 2.12 2.65
C ASN A 71 19.27 0.64 2.58
N TYR A 72 18.62 0.15 3.62
CA TYR A 72 18.14 -1.22 3.68
C TYR A 72 16.69 -1.23 4.13
N PHE A 73 15.88 -2.04 3.48
CA PHE A 73 14.60 -2.46 4.04
C PHE A 73 14.82 -3.82 4.70
N ILE A 74 14.51 -3.90 5.99
CA ILE A 74 14.64 -5.12 6.77
C ILE A 74 13.25 -5.68 7.02
N SER A 75 12.94 -6.81 6.40
CA SER A 75 11.74 -7.57 6.71
C SER A 75 11.97 -8.41 7.97
N LEU A 76 11.05 -8.26 8.91
CA LEU A 76 10.96 -8.97 10.18
C LEU A 76 9.82 -10.01 10.16
N SER A 77 9.27 -10.33 8.99
CA SER A 77 8.15 -11.26 8.83
C SER A 77 8.41 -12.70 9.32
N LYS A 78 9.66 -13.03 9.72
CA LYS A 78 10.00 -14.29 10.39
C LYS A 78 9.80 -14.22 11.91
N PHE A 79 9.86 -13.04 12.52
CA PHE A 79 9.59 -12.83 13.94
C PHE A 79 8.07 -12.85 14.17
N SER A 80 7.64 -13.26 15.36
CA SER A 80 6.23 -13.15 15.77
C SER A 80 5.94 -11.78 16.38
N ASP A 81 4.67 -11.36 16.37
CA ASP A 81 4.21 -10.09 16.93
C ASP A 81 4.66 -9.93 18.39
N GLU A 82 4.49 -10.98 19.20
CA GLU A 82 4.95 -11.00 20.60
C GLU A 82 6.46 -10.79 20.75
N GLN A 83 7.26 -11.24 19.77
CA GLN A 83 8.69 -10.98 19.78
C GLN A 83 8.99 -9.54 19.40
N LEU A 84 8.32 -9.01 18.38
CA LEU A 84 8.52 -7.63 17.93
C LEU A 84 8.15 -6.62 19.02
N GLU A 85 7.03 -6.85 19.72
CA GLU A 85 6.65 -6.06 20.90
C GLU A 85 7.71 -6.09 22.01
N LYS A 86 8.32 -7.25 22.27
CA LYS A 86 9.36 -7.40 23.32
C LYS A 86 10.71 -6.82 22.91
N ILE A 87 11.03 -6.82 21.62
CA ILE A 87 12.28 -6.29 21.08
C ILE A 87 12.31 -4.75 21.21
N ASN A 88 11.13 -4.10 21.21
CA ASN A 88 10.95 -2.65 21.43
C ASN A 88 11.93 -1.81 20.58
N LEU A 89 11.78 -1.92 19.25
CA LEU A 89 12.55 -1.16 18.27
C LEU A 89 12.24 0.34 18.39
N VAL A 90 13.27 1.20 18.33
CA VAL A 90 13.12 2.66 18.42
C VAL A 90 13.89 3.33 17.28
N GLU A 91 13.27 4.31 16.62
CA GLU A 91 13.95 5.14 15.63
C GLU A 91 15.20 5.82 16.21
N GLY A 92 16.26 5.93 15.40
CA GLY A 92 17.55 6.44 15.83
C GLY A 92 18.40 5.45 16.63
N GLN A 93 17.87 4.28 16.98
CA GLN A 93 18.64 3.21 17.62
C GLN A 93 19.59 2.55 16.63
N GLU A 94 20.80 2.23 17.09
CA GLU A 94 21.73 1.40 16.32
C GLU A 94 21.53 -0.08 16.63
N ILE A 95 21.42 -0.89 15.58
CA ILE A 95 21.20 -2.33 15.67
C ILE A 95 22.10 -3.08 14.67
N SER A 96 22.23 -4.38 14.84
CA SER A 96 22.80 -5.26 13.82
C SER A 96 21.80 -6.31 13.35
N ILE A 97 21.78 -6.56 12.05
CA ILE A 97 20.92 -7.52 11.39
C ILE A 97 21.79 -8.59 10.76
N GLU A 98 21.40 -9.85 10.93
CA GLU A 98 21.82 -10.94 10.06
C GLU A 98 20.60 -11.42 9.27
N GLY A 99 20.77 -11.68 7.97
CA GLY A 99 19.66 -12.06 7.11
C GLY A 99 20.06 -12.28 5.66
N SER A 100 19.14 -12.78 4.85
CA SER A 100 19.39 -13.05 3.44
C SER A 100 18.90 -11.91 2.54
N LEU A 101 19.63 -11.67 1.45
CA LEU A 101 19.22 -10.72 0.41
C LEU A 101 18.02 -11.28 -0.35
N VAL A 102 17.04 -10.42 -0.63
CA VAL A 102 15.96 -10.73 -1.58
C VAL A 102 15.97 -9.72 -2.72
N GLU A 103 15.45 -10.11 -3.88
CA GLU A 103 15.45 -9.26 -5.07
C GLU A 103 14.26 -8.29 -5.08
N ASN A 104 13.11 -8.75 -4.57
CA ASN A 104 11.86 -8.00 -4.63
C ASN A 104 11.11 -8.03 -3.29
N TYR A 105 10.33 -6.98 -3.02
CA TYR A 105 9.45 -6.91 -1.85
C TYR A 105 8.48 -8.11 -1.76
N SER A 106 8.00 -8.60 -2.91
CA SER A 106 7.12 -9.78 -2.97
C SER A 106 7.80 -11.07 -2.52
N ASP A 107 9.14 -11.12 -2.46
CA ASP A 107 9.86 -12.28 -1.96
C ASP A 107 9.84 -12.38 -0.43
N PHE A 108 9.52 -11.30 0.28
CA PHE A 108 9.25 -11.34 1.73
C PHE A 108 7.96 -12.07 2.08
N TYR A 109 6.99 -12.07 1.17
CA TYR A 109 5.73 -12.80 1.34
C TYR A 109 5.95 -14.26 0.96
N THR A 110 6.29 -15.08 1.95
CA THR A 110 6.50 -16.52 1.81
C THR A 110 5.24 -17.29 2.21
N PHE A 111 5.20 -18.58 1.89
CA PHE A 111 4.09 -19.42 2.35
C PHE A 111 4.00 -19.48 3.88
N ASP A 112 5.13 -19.47 4.58
CA ASP A 112 5.14 -19.42 6.06
C ASP A 112 4.49 -18.16 6.61
N VAL A 113 4.66 -17.01 5.93
CA VAL A 113 3.97 -15.75 6.30
C VAL A 113 2.48 -15.88 6.03
N PHE A 114 2.08 -16.33 4.84
CA PHE A 114 0.67 -16.58 4.51
C PHE A 114 0.00 -17.54 5.51
N LYS A 115 0.70 -18.62 5.89
CA LYS A 115 0.21 -19.65 6.80
C LYS A 115 -0.15 -19.11 8.18
N ARG A 116 0.49 -18.03 8.66
CA ARG A 116 0.19 -17.42 9.97
C ARG A 116 -1.23 -16.87 10.06
N GLY A 117 -1.79 -16.41 8.93
CA GLY A 117 -3.16 -15.92 8.87
C GLY A 117 -4.21 -17.02 8.88
N LEU A 118 -3.81 -18.28 8.68
CA LEU A 118 -4.75 -19.40 8.61
C LEU A 118 -5.17 -19.86 10.01
N PRO A 119 -6.43 -20.34 10.18
CA PRO A 119 -6.86 -21.00 11.41
C PRO A 119 -5.93 -22.17 11.79
N LYS A 120 -5.69 -22.38 13.08
CA LYS A 120 -4.72 -23.40 13.56
C LYS A 120 -5.15 -24.83 13.22
N GLU A 121 -6.43 -25.02 12.96
CA GLU A 121 -7.06 -26.31 12.64
C GLU A 121 -6.91 -26.72 11.17
N VAL A 122 -6.33 -25.88 10.29
CA VAL A 122 -6.08 -26.27 8.89
C VAL A 122 -5.21 -27.53 8.84
N THR A 123 -5.70 -28.54 8.13
CA THR A 123 -5.00 -29.83 8.05
C THR A 123 -3.69 -29.74 7.27
N GLN A 124 -2.73 -30.62 7.57
CA GLN A 124 -1.47 -30.68 6.82
C GLN A 124 -1.67 -30.98 5.34
N GLU A 125 -2.72 -31.75 4.99
CA GLU A 125 -3.07 -32.03 3.60
C GLU A 125 -3.47 -30.75 2.87
N ASP A 126 -4.35 -29.95 3.46
CA ASP A 126 -4.80 -28.69 2.86
C ASP A 126 -3.71 -27.62 2.88
N LEU A 127 -2.85 -27.58 3.90
CA LEU A 127 -1.65 -26.74 3.89
C LEU A 127 -0.75 -27.06 2.69
N THR A 128 -0.56 -28.34 2.36
CA THR A 128 0.25 -28.76 1.21
C THR A 128 -0.38 -28.29 -0.11
N LYS A 129 -1.72 -28.33 -0.23
CA LYS A 129 -2.44 -27.82 -1.41
C LYS A 129 -2.31 -26.30 -1.52
N LEU A 130 -2.51 -25.59 -0.41
CA LEU A 130 -2.40 -24.14 -0.34
C LEU A 130 -0.98 -23.67 -0.67
N GLU A 131 0.06 -24.38 -0.21
CA GLU A 131 1.45 -24.06 -0.54
C GLU A 131 1.73 -24.16 -2.04
N LYS A 132 1.19 -25.19 -2.70
CA LYS A 132 1.32 -25.35 -4.14
C LYS A 132 0.63 -24.20 -4.89
N MET A 133 -0.62 -23.88 -4.52
CA MET A 133 -1.39 -22.78 -5.12
C MET A 133 -0.73 -21.42 -4.89
N PHE A 134 -0.23 -21.18 -3.68
CA PHE A 134 0.52 -19.98 -3.32
C PHE A 134 1.76 -19.78 -4.21
N ASN A 135 2.55 -20.84 -4.39
CA ASN A 135 3.75 -20.79 -5.22
C ASN A 135 3.41 -20.59 -6.72
N GLU A 136 2.28 -21.14 -7.17
CA GLU A 136 1.76 -20.91 -8.52
C GLU A 136 1.38 -19.44 -8.75
N ILE A 137 0.63 -18.83 -7.81
CA ILE A 137 0.32 -17.40 -7.84
C ILE A 137 1.61 -16.56 -7.85
N LYS A 138 2.58 -16.91 -7.00
CA LYS A 138 3.85 -16.18 -6.92
C LYS A 138 4.60 -16.23 -8.26
N LYS A 139 4.59 -17.39 -8.92
CA LYS A 139 5.16 -17.55 -10.26
C LYS A 139 4.43 -16.69 -11.30
N LEU A 140 3.10 -16.75 -11.35
CA LEU A 140 2.28 -15.96 -12.27
C LEU A 140 2.50 -14.45 -12.09
N LYS A 141 2.58 -13.97 -10.84
CA LYS A 141 2.90 -12.56 -10.54
C LYS A 141 4.28 -12.15 -11.05
N LYS A 142 5.31 -13.01 -10.89
CA LYS A 142 6.65 -12.72 -11.42
C LYS A 142 6.69 -12.66 -12.94
N GLU A 143 6.00 -13.59 -13.61
CA GLU A 143 5.86 -13.58 -15.07
C GLU A 143 5.15 -12.32 -15.56
N MET A 144 4.04 -11.96 -14.89
CA MET A 144 3.29 -10.74 -15.20
C MET A 144 4.16 -9.49 -15.04
N SER A 145 4.89 -9.33 -13.94
CA SER A 145 5.81 -8.19 -13.77
C SER A 145 6.84 -8.11 -14.89
N ALA A 146 7.43 -9.25 -15.30
CA ALA A 146 8.39 -9.30 -16.38
C ALA A 146 7.78 -9.02 -17.78
N GLU A 147 6.50 -9.29 -17.98
CA GLU A 147 5.75 -8.95 -19.20
C GLU A 147 5.39 -7.47 -19.24
N ILE A 148 4.96 -6.91 -18.11
CA ILE A 148 4.70 -5.46 -17.99
C ILE A 148 6.01 -4.68 -18.28
N GLU A 149 7.15 -5.13 -17.72
CA GLU A 149 8.48 -4.59 -18.03
C GLU A 149 8.86 -4.65 -19.52
N LYS A 150 8.22 -5.49 -20.31
CA LYS A 150 8.48 -5.60 -21.75
C LYS A 150 7.44 -4.89 -22.61
N GLU A 151 6.57 -4.07 -22.02
CA GLU A 151 5.45 -3.44 -22.71
C GLU A 151 4.53 -4.45 -23.41
N ALA A 152 4.30 -5.60 -22.78
CA ALA A 152 3.41 -6.62 -23.30
C ALA A 152 1.98 -6.08 -23.51
N ILE A 153 1.22 -6.77 -24.36
CA ILE A 153 -0.15 -6.40 -24.74
C ILE A 153 -1.08 -6.57 -23.52
N GLU A 154 -1.98 -5.61 -23.30
CA GLU A 154 -2.95 -5.53 -22.19
C GLU A 154 -3.73 -6.86 -21.98
N GLU A 155 -4.03 -7.59 -23.05
CA GLU A 155 -4.73 -8.88 -23.03
C GLU A 155 -3.94 -10.02 -22.35
N GLU A 156 -2.60 -10.05 -22.45
CA GLU A 156 -1.78 -11.10 -21.80
C GLU A 156 -1.74 -10.91 -20.28
N ILE A 157 -1.69 -9.66 -19.85
CA ILE A 157 -1.74 -9.26 -18.44
C ILE A 157 -3.11 -9.61 -17.85
N GLU A 158 -4.21 -9.30 -18.55
CA GLU A 158 -5.57 -9.60 -18.12
C GLU A 158 -5.81 -11.11 -17.92
N LYS A 159 -5.33 -11.94 -18.85
CA LYS A 159 -5.41 -13.41 -18.71
C LYS A 159 -4.71 -13.93 -17.45
N LYS A 160 -3.51 -13.40 -17.14
CA LYS A 160 -2.80 -13.78 -15.91
C LYS A 160 -3.54 -13.32 -14.65
N TYR A 161 -4.20 -12.16 -14.67
CA TYR A 161 -5.07 -11.74 -13.57
C TYR A 161 -6.22 -12.72 -13.35
N GLU A 162 -6.93 -13.12 -14.41
CA GLU A 162 -8.02 -14.10 -14.31
C GLU A 162 -7.52 -15.46 -13.77
N GLU A 163 -6.32 -15.91 -14.18
CA GLU A 163 -5.74 -17.15 -13.67
C GLU A 163 -5.43 -17.04 -12.17
N ILE A 164 -4.84 -15.93 -11.73
CA ILE A 164 -4.58 -15.66 -10.30
C ILE A 164 -5.89 -15.62 -9.51
N GLU A 165 -6.93 -14.97 -10.03
CA GLU A 165 -8.24 -14.87 -9.39
C GLU A 165 -8.87 -16.25 -9.18
N LYS A 166 -8.86 -17.11 -10.22
CA LYS A 166 -9.33 -18.50 -10.11
C LYS A 166 -8.59 -19.28 -9.03
N ILE A 167 -7.28 -19.11 -8.92
CA ILE A 167 -6.51 -19.79 -7.85
C ILE A 167 -6.90 -19.24 -6.48
N HIS A 168 -7.07 -17.92 -6.32
CA HIS A 168 -7.55 -17.33 -5.06
C HIS A 168 -8.95 -17.87 -4.67
N GLU A 169 -9.87 -18.02 -5.61
CA GLU A 169 -11.19 -18.62 -5.35
C GLU A 169 -11.08 -20.07 -4.85
N GLU A 170 -10.22 -20.88 -5.47
CA GLU A 170 -9.98 -22.26 -5.03
C GLU A 170 -9.31 -22.32 -3.65
N MET A 171 -8.34 -21.43 -3.39
CA MET A 171 -7.76 -21.28 -2.06
C MET A 171 -8.83 -20.89 -1.02
N TYR A 172 -9.72 -19.96 -1.36
CA TYR A 172 -10.81 -19.55 -0.49
C TYR A 172 -11.76 -20.71 -0.19
N LYS A 173 -12.11 -21.54 -1.17
CA LYS A 173 -12.93 -22.77 -0.96
C LYS A 173 -12.28 -23.73 0.03
N ILE A 174 -10.95 -23.85 0.00
CA ILE A 174 -10.19 -24.67 0.96
C ILE A 174 -10.22 -24.04 2.36
N THR A 175 -9.96 -22.72 2.47
CA THR A 175 -9.79 -22.07 3.78
C THR A 175 -11.09 -21.71 4.48
N LYS A 176 -12.15 -21.41 3.71
CA LYS A 176 -13.43 -20.91 4.22
C LYS A 176 -14.04 -21.79 5.32
N PRO A 177 -14.11 -23.13 5.21
CA PRO A 177 -14.65 -23.96 6.29
C PRO A 177 -13.89 -23.81 7.61
N TYR A 178 -12.57 -23.62 7.55
CA TYR A 178 -11.75 -23.42 8.74
C TYR A 178 -12.01 -22.04 9.37
N TYR A 179 -12.12 -20.99 8.56
CA TYR A 179 -12.49 -19.66 9.06
C TYR A 179 -13.88 -19.67 9.68
N LEU A 180 -14.87 -20.29 9.03
CA LEU A 180 -16.21 -20.43 9.58
C LEU A 180 -16.23 -21.24 10.87
N ALA A 181 -15.41 -22.29 11.00
CA ALA A 181 -15.29 -23.06 12.24
C ALA A 181 -14.66 -22.24 13.37
N ALA A 182 -13.59 -21.50 13.08
CA ALA A 182 -12.88 -20.66 14.05
C ALA A 182 -13.63 -19.38 14.42
N TRP A 183 -14.47 -18.86 13.52
CA TRP A 183 -15.18 -17.58 13.69
C TRP A 183 -16.02 -17.58 14.97
N GLN A 184 -15.83 -16.59 15.83
CA GLN A 184 -16.72 -16.32 16.96
C GLN A 184 -17.46 -15.03 16.65
N PRO A 185 -18.76 -15.09 16.28
CA PRO A 185 -19.52 -13.88 16.00
C PRO A 185 -19.58 -13.00 17.26
N LYS A 186 -19.40 -11.70 17.08
CA LYS A 186 -19.61 -10.70 18.13
C LYS A 186 -21.04 -10.78 18.66
N SER A 187 -21.31 -10.22 19.84
CA SER A 187 -22.68 -9.93 20.22
C SER A 187 -23.29 -8.89 19.27
N PHE A 188 -24.63 -8.83 19.18
CA PHE A 188 -25.30 -7.81 18.39
C PHE A 188 -24.92 -6.39 18.88
N GLU A 189 -24.81 -6.22 20.19
CA GLU A 189 -24.45 -4.95 20.82
C GLU A 189 -23.04 -4.50 20.42
N GLU A 190 -22.05 -5.40 20.43
CA GLU A 190 -20.69 -5.11 19.94
C GLU A 190 -20.66 -4.86 18.43
N PHE A 191 -21.43 -5.65 17.65
CA PHE A 191 -21.51 -5.49 16.20
C PHE A 191 -22.07 -4.12 15.80
N ILE A 192 -23.14 -3.65 16.46
CA ILE A 192 -23.69 -2.31 16.24
C ILE A 192 -22.75 -1.22 16.74
N GLN A 193 -21.99 -1.47 17.81
CA GLN A 193 -21.04 -0.49 18.33
C GLN A 193 -19.93 -0.17 17.32
N ASP A 194 -19.50 -1.13 16.51
CA ASP A 194 -18.48 -0.93 15.46
C ASP A 194 -18.89 0.14 14.42
N TYR A 195 -20.19 0.43 14.29
CA TYR A 195 -20.68 1.53 13.42
C TYR A 195 -20.47 2.92 14.04
N GLY A 196 -20.14 3.05 15.33
CA GLY A 196 -19.82 4.35 15.93
C GLY A 196 -21.02 5.29 16.20
N PHE A 197 -22.27 4.83 16.09
CA PHE A 197 -23.46 5.68 16.32
C PHE A 197 -23.44 6.43 17.66
N ASN A 198 -22.94 5.79 18.72
CA ASN A 198 -22.85 6.38 20.04
C ASN A 198 -21.90 7.60 20.09
N GLU A 199 -20.86 7.62 19.27
CA GLU A 199 -19.88 8.72 19.21
C GLU A 199 -20.50 10.02 18.69
N LYS A 200 -21.56 9.89 17.88
CA LYS A 200 -22.35 11.01 17.34
C LYS A 200 -23.71 11.19 18.03
N ASN A 201 -23.95 10.51 19.16
CA ASN A 201 -25.21 10.52 19.90
C ASN A 201 -26.44 10.10 19.06
N ILE A 202 -26.25 9.21 18.09
CA ILE A 202 -27.33 8.68 17.25
C ILE A 202 -27.95 7.48 17.95
N VAL A 203 -29.26 7.57 18.23
CA VAL A 203 -30.00 6.52 18.92
C VAL A 203 -30.87 5.76 17.93
N ILE A 204 -30.59 4.47 17.75
CA ILE A 204 -31.42 3.57 16.95
C ILE A 204 -32.76 3.36 17.68
N LYS A 205 -33.88 3.48 16.97
CA LYS A 205 -35.21 3.28 17.56
C LYS A 205 -35.33 1.85 18.11
N GLU A 206 -36.06 1.70 19.22
CA GLU A 206 -36.21 0.42 19.91
C GLU A 206 -36.80 -0.70 19.03
N ASN A 207 -37.79 -0.35 18.20
CA ASN A 207 -38.38 -1.29 17.25
C ASN A 207 -37.37 -1.75 16.19
N ASP A 208 -36.57 -0.82 15.65
CA ASP A 208 -35.57 -1.11 14.63
C ASP A 208 -34.43 -1.93 15.23
N THR A 209 -34.00 -1.60 16.46
CA THR A 209 -33.03 -2.39 17.24
C THR A 209 -33.48 -3.84 17.40
N THR A 210 -34.77 -4.05 17.69
CA THR A 210 -35.35 -5.40 17.84
C THR A 210 -35.31 -6.17 16.52
N GLN A 211 -35.63 -5.51 15.40
CA GLN A 211 -35.58 -6.13 14.07
C GLN A 211 -34.15 -6.44 13.64
N LEU A 212 -33.24 -5.47 13.76
CA LEU A 212 -31.81 -5.63 13.44
C LEU A 212 -31.19 -6.79 14.23
N LYS A 213 -31.52 -6.92 15.53
CA LYS A 213 -31.03 -8.04 16.36
C LYS A 213 -31.55 -9.40 15.88
N ALA A 214 -32.81 -9.47 15.44
CA ALA A 214 -33.38 -10.69 14.89
C ALA A 214 -32.71 -11.07 13.56
N ILE A 215 -32.53 -10.09 12.65
CA ILE A 215 -31.87 -10.28 11.35
C ILE A 215 -30.42 -10.70 11.56
N TYR A 216 -29.66 -10.02 12.43
CA TYR A 216 -28.28 -10.37 12.77
C TYR A 216 -28.16 -11.83 13.24
N THR A 217 -29.06 -12.25 14.13
CA THR A 217 -29.07 -13.63 14.65
C THR A 217 -29.35 -14.65 13.55
N GLU A 218 -30.19 -14.33 12.57
CA GLU A 218 -30.49 -15.18 11.42
C GLU A 218 -29.30 -15.22 10.43
N TRP A 219 -28.73 -14.05 10.11
CA TRP A 219 -27.55 -13.91 9.26
C TRP A 219 -26.37 -14.74 9.78
N VAL A 220 -26.02 -14.62 11.07
CA VAL A 220 -24.94 -15.41 11.69
C VAL A 220 -25.16 -16.92 11.51
N LYS A 221 -26.42 -17.40 11.62
CA LYS A 221 -26.73 -18.83 11.43
C LYS A 221 -26.54 -19.26 9.97
N LEU A 222 -26.95 -18.42 9.02
CA LEU A 222 -26.83 -18.69 7.59
C LEU A 222 -25.35 -18.73 7.17
N GLU A 223 -24.57 -17.75 7.60
CA GLU A 223 -23.11 -17.72 7.40
C GLU A 223 -22.43 -18.97 7.95
N LYS A 224 -22.74 -19.34 9.20
CA LYS A 224 -22.21 -20.57 9.82
C LYS A 224 -22.59 -21.85 9.08
N SER A 225 -23.74 -21.86 8.43
CA SER A 225 -24.19 -22.99 7.60
C SER A 225 -23.61 -22.98 6.18
N GLY A 226 -22.95 -21.88 5.78
CA GLY A 226 -22.40 -21.68 4.45
C GLY A 226 -23.45 -21.31 3.38
N ASP A 227 -24.66 -20.88 3.78
CA ASP A 227 -25.75 -20.48 2.88
C ASP A 227 -25.62 -18.98 2.53
N GLU A 228 -24.58 -18.66 1.75
CA GLU A 228 -24.17 -17.28 1.40
C GLU A 228 -25.28 -16.49 0.72
N GLU A 229 -26.03 -17.09 -0.22
CA GLU A 229 -27.07 -16.37 -0.96
C GLU A 229 -28.17 -15.86 -0.01
N LYS A 230 -28.57 -16.67 0.97
CA LYS A 230 -29.55 -16.24 1.97
C LYS A 230 -28.95 -15.32 3.01
N ALA A 231 -27.70 -15.53 3.40
CA ALA A 231 -27.00 -14.64 4.31
C ALA A 231 -26.91 -13.23 3.72
N ASN A 232 -26.50 -13.09 2.46
CA ASN A 232 -26.44 -11.81 1.76
C ASN A 232 -27.80 -11.10 1.72
N LYS A 233 -28.87 -11.82 1.37
CA LYS A 233 -30.23 -11.24 1.40
C LYS A 233 -30.64 -10.74 2.79
N LYS A 234 -30.24 -11.45 3.85
CA LYS A 234 -30.48 -11.01 5.23
C LYS A 234 -29.67 -9.78 5.59
N PHE A 235 -28.43 -9.68 5.11
CA PHE A 235 -27.61 -8.51 5.32
C PHE A 235 -28.17 -7.29 4.56
N GLU A 236 -28.68 -7.46 3.34
CA GLU A 236 -29.40 -6.40 2.63
C GLU A 236 -30.66 -5.91 3.37
N GLU A 237 -31.40 -6.83 4.02
CA GLU A 237 -32.53 -6.45 4.91
C GLU A 237 -32.04 -5.64 6.12
N PHE A 238 -30.88 -6.01 6.68
CA PHE A 238 -30.23 -5.31 7.78
C PHE A 238 -29.85 -3.88 7.39
N ASP A 239 -29.15 -3.72 6.27
CA ASP A 239 -28.66 -2.43 5.77
C ASP A 239 -29.80 -1.46 5.47
N LYS A 240 -30.91 -1.93 4.87
CA LYS A 240 -32.09 -1.10 4.60
C LYS A 240 -32.74 -0.51 5.87
N ILE A 241 -32.70 -1.24 6.98
CA ILE A 241 -33.21 -0.73 8.26
C ILE A 241 -32.21 0.27 8.87
N LEU A 242 -30.92 0.04 8.66
CA LEU A 242 -29.84 0.83 9.23
C LEU A 242 -29.57 2.14 8.46
N GLU A 243 -29.87 2.18 7.17
CA GLU A 243 -29.62 3.29 6.24
C GLU A 243 -29.98 4.68 6.80
N PRO A 244 -31.17 4.93 7.39
CA PRO A 244 -31.49 6.26 7.93
C PRO A 244 -30.57 6.71 9.08
N TYR A 245 -29.97 5.76 9.80
CA TYR A 245 -29.02 6.04 10.88
C TYR A 245 -27.61 6.25 10.32
N LEU A 246 -27.24 5.54 9.25
CA LEU A 246 -26.00 5.77 8.51
C LEU A 246 -26.00 7.16 7.87
N ASP A 247 -27.11 7.59 7.28
CA ASP A 247 -27.28 8.95 6.75
C ASP A 247 -27.09 10.03 7.82
N ALA A 248 -27.56 9.76 9.05
CA ALA A 248 -27.39 10.65 10.17
C ALA A 248 -25.96 10.62 10.75
N LEU A 249 -25.25 9.50 10.58
CA LEU A 249 -23.88 9.30 11.05
C LEU A 249 -22.86 9.95 10.12
N TYR A 250 -23.06 9.76 8.83
CA TYR A 250 -22.22 10.27 7.75
C TYR A 250 -22.91 11.46 7.08
N VAL A 251 -23.25 12.47 7.88
CA VAL A 251 -23.77 13.73 7.34
C VAL A 251 -22.73 14.31 6.39
N PRO A 252 -23.10 14.67 5.14
CA PRO A 252 -22.17 15.30 4.22
C PRO A 252 -21.55 16.54 4.85
N GLU A 253 -20.22 16.62 4.77
CA GLU A 253 -19.43 17.75 5.27
C GLU A 253 -19.98 19.08 4.71
N THR A 254 -20.05 20.14 5.49
CA THR A 254 -20.44 21.45 4.93
C THR A 254 -19.30 22.05 4.10
N PHE A 255 -19.60 23.00 3.19
CA PHE A 255 -18.55 23.68 2.44
C PHE A 255 -17.54 24.38 3.36
N GLU A 256 -18.01 24.96 4.46
CA GLU A 256 -17.15 25.59 5.46
C GLU A 256 -16.21 24.59 6.14
N GLU A 257 -16.72 23.44 6.58
CA GLU A 257 -15.91 22.36 7.17
C GLU A 257 -14.89 21.83 6.16
N PHE A 258 -15.31 21.59 4.91
CA PHE A 258 -14.40 21.19 3.83
C PHE A 258 -13.26 22.18 3.66
N MET A 259 -13.58 23.48 3.54
CA MET A 259 -12.58 24.51 3.34
C MET A 259 -11.64 24.66 4.54
N ASP A 260 -12.11 24.41 5.75
CA ASP A 260 -11.27 24.46 6.95
C ASP A 260 -10.35 23.24 7.04
N SER A 261 -10.86 22.03 6.82
CA SER A 261 -10.07 20.79 6.70
C SER A 261 -8.99 20.91 5.61
N TYR A 262 -9.35 21.45 4.45
CA TYR A 262 -8.42 21.61 3.32
C TYR A 262 -7.31 22.61 3.62
N LYS A 263 -7.60 23.70 4.37
CA LYS A 263 -6.60 24.68 4.80
C LYS A 263 -5.60 24.14 5.81
N GLU A 264 -5.91 23.05 6.52
CA GLU A 264 -4.95 22.42 7.45
C GLU A 264 -3.73 21.85 6.72
N VAL A 265 -3.92 21.45 5.46
CA VAL A 265 -2.88 20.78 4.66
C VAL A 265 -2.45 21.57 3.42
N THR A 266 -3.19 22.62 3.05
CA THR A 266 -2.92 23.43 1.87
C THR A 266 -2.96 24.93 2.18
N GLU A 267 -1.92 25.66 1.76
CA GLU A 267 -1.94 27.12 1.80
C GLU A 267 -2.64 27.68 0.56
N PHE A 268 -3.54 28.64 0.75
CA PHE A 268 -4.21 29.34 -0.34
C PHE A 268 -3.68 30.77 -0.53
N LEU A 269 -3.67 31.21 -1.78
CA LEU A 269 -3.72 32.61 -2.15
C LEU A 269 -5.11 33.19 -1.82
N ASP A 270 -5.24 34.51 -1.84
CA ASP A 270 -6.53 35.16 -1.60
C ASP A 270 -7.59 34.70 -2.62
N ILE A 271 -8.60 33.96 -2.15
CA ILE A 271 -9.74 33.53 -2.95
C ILE A 271 -10.77 34.67 -3.00
N PRO A 272 -11.13 35.21 -4.19
CA PRO A 272 -12.15 36.23 -4.30
C PRO A 272 -13.51 35.75 -3.76
N ALA A 273 -14.27 36.65 -3.15
CA ALA A 273 -15.59 36.31 -2.57
C ALA A 273 -16.57 35.72 -3.60
N GLU A 274 -16.51 36.19 -4.86
CA GLU A 274 -17.32 35.64 -5.96
C GLU A 274 -16.95 34.19 -6.27
N THR A 275 -15.64 33.89 -6.33
CA THR A 275 -15.14 32.53 -6.51
C THR A 275 -15.56 31.63 -5.35
N LEU A 276 -15.44 32.11 -4.11
CA LEU A 276 -15.84 31.35 -2.93
C LEU A 276 -17.33 31.00 -2.96
N ALA A 277 -18.19 31.93 -3.39
CA ALA A 277 -19.62 31.67 -3.57
C ALA A 277 -19.89 30.63 -4.67
N LYS A 278 -19.11 30.65 -5.76
CA LYS A 278 -19.20 29.65 -6.83
C LYS A 278 -18.77 28.27 -6.33
N LEU A 279 -17.64 28.17 -5.64
CA LEU A 279 -17.15 26.94 -5.02
C LEU A 279 -18.19 26.36 -4.06
N LYS A 280 -18.78 27.18 -3.18
CA LYS A 280 -19.85 26.75 -2.28
C LYS A 280 -21.06 26.16 -3.01
N THR A 281 -21.44 26.76 -4.13
CA THR A 281 -22.54 26.26 -4.97
C THR A 281 -22.18 24.91 -5.59
N LEU A 282 -21.01 24.83 -6.23
CA LEU A 282 -20.50 23.59 -6.83
C LEU A 282 -20.37 22.45 -5.82
N HIS A 283 -19.92 22.74 -4.59
CA HIS A 283 -19.86 21.77 -3.51
C HIS A 283 -21.24 21.19 -3.14
N GLY A 284 -22.26 22.05 -3.03
CA GLY A 284 -23.63 21.59 -2.78
C GLY A 284 -24.19 20.75 -3.93
N ASP A 285 -23.91 21.14 -5.18
CA ASP A 285 -24.32 20.39 -6.37
C ASP A 285 -23.61 19.03 -6.46
N LEU A 286 -22.34 18.95 -6.07
CA LEU A 286 -21.57 17.70 -5.97
C LEU A 286 -22.19 16.71 -5.00
N GLN A 287 -22.52 17.16 -3.78
CA GLN A 287 -23.17 16.33 -2.77
C GLN A 287 -24.52 15.81 -3.25
N LYS A 288 -25.26 16.65 -3.98
CA LYS A 288 -26.52 16.25 -4.58
C LYS A 288 -26.32 15.21 -5.68
N ALA A 289 -25.37 15.41 -6.60
CA ALA A 289 -25.09 14.46 -7.67
C ALA A 289 -24.66 13.10 -7.12
N SER A 290 -23.84 13.08 -6.06
CA SER A 290 -23.45 11.86 -5.35
C SER A 290 -24.67 11.17 -4.72
N LYS A 291 -25.53 11.92 -4.03
CA LYS A 291 -26.76 11.38 -3.43
C LYS A 291 -27.74 10.81 -4.47
N ASP A 292 -27.82 11.44 -5.63
CA ASP A 292 -28.67 11.01 -6.74
C ASP A 292 -28.03 9.87 -7.57
N GLU A 293 -26.86 9.34 -7.15
CA GLU A 293 -26.06 8.31 -7.84
C GLU A 293 -25.79 8.66 -9.32
N ASN A 294 -25.55 9.95 -9.60
CA ASN A 294 -25.31 10.46 -10.94
C ASN A 294 -23.82 10.68 -11.18
N ASP A 295 -23.11 9.59 -11.48
CA ASP A 295 -21.65 9.57 -11.65
C ASP A 295 -21.17 10.55 -12.75
N GLU A 296 -21.85 10.61 -13.89
CA GLU A 296 -21.46 11.50 -15.01
C GLU A 296 -21.54 12.98 -14.61
N LEU A 297 -22.59 13.37 -13.89
CA LEU A 297 -22.72 14.73 -13.38
C LEU A 297 -21.72 15.01 -12.27
N TYR A 298 -21.51 14.05 -11.37
CA TYR A 298 -20.54 14.15 -10.28
C TYR A 298 -19.13 14.41 -10.81
N ASP A 299 -18.65 13.60 -11.76
CA ASP A 299 -17.32 13.73 -12.34
C ASP A 299 -17.10 15.11 -12.97
N LYS A 300 -18.09 15.59 -13.72
CA LYS A 300 -18.03 16.91 -14.35
C LYS A 300 -17.98 18.05 -13.33
N LEU A 301 -18.84 18.00 -12.31
CA LEU A 301 -18.85 19.01 -11.25
C LEU A 301 -17.56 18.96 -10.42
N HIS A 302 -16.98 17.77 -10.25
CA HIS A 302 -15.76 17.55 -9.50
C HIS A 302 -14.57 18.18 -10.23
N GLU A 303 -14.47 17.95 -11.54
CA GLU A 303 -13.49 18.62 -12.39
C GLU A 303 -13.64 20.15 -12.34
N GLU A 304 -14.86 20.68 -12.42
CA GLU A 304 -15.09 22.13 -12.33
C GLU A 304 -14.73 22.70 -10.95
N PHE A 305 -15.10 22.01 -9.87
CA PHE A 305 -14.82 22.44 -8.51
C PHE A 305 -13.31 22.51 -8.24
N TYR A 306 -12.57 21.43 -8.49
CA TYR A 306 -11.12 21.39 -8.26
C TYR A 306 -10.35 22.22 -9.30
N GLY A 307 -10.81 22.27 -10.55
CA GLY A 307 -10.23 23.15 -11.57
C GLY A 307 -10.33 24.64 -11.18
N LEU A 308 -11.35 25.03 -10.42
CA LEU A 308 -11.48 26.38 -9.88
C LEU A 308 -10.68 26.57 -8.58
N LEU A 309 -10.75 25.63 -7.65
CA LEU A 309 -10.08 25.70 -6.34
C LEU A 309 -8.55 25.75 -6.50
N ASN A 310 -7.99 24.87 -7.34
CA ASN A 310 -6.55 24.70 -7.52
C ASN A 310 -5.85 25.96 -8.06
N GLN A 311 -6.59 26.86 -8.73
CA GLN A 311 -6.03 28.14 -9.20
C GLN A 311 -5.57 29.05 -8.07
N PHE A 312 -6.09 28.82 -6.85
CA PHE A 312 -5.77 29.60 -5.67
C PHE A 312 -4.85 28.85 -4.71
N GLU A 313 -4.47 27.62 -4.99
CA GLU A 313 -3.49 26.94 -4.17
C GLU A 313 -2.12 27.59 -4.33
N LYS A 314 -1.46 27.82 -3.20
CA LYS A 314 -0.07 28.27 -3.21
C LYS A 314 0.80 27.06 -3.56
N PRO A 315 1.51 27.09 -4.70
CA PRO A 315 2.39 25.98 -5.05
C PRO A 315 3.51 25.89 -4.02
N GLN A 316 3.91 24.66 -3.70
CA GLN A 316 5.11 24.41 -2.92
C GLN A 316 6.32 25.04 -3.61
N THR A 317 7.28 25.51 -2.81
CA THR A 317 8.57 25.93 -3.35
C THR A 317 9.38 24.72 -3.81
N PHE A 318 10.34 24.94 -4.71
CA PHE A 318 11.26 23.89 -5.14
C PHE A 318 12.00 23.28 -3.94
N GLU A 319 12.41 24.11 -2.98
CA GLU A 319 13.13 23.67 -1.78
C GLU A 319 12.26 22.80 -0.86
N GLU A 320 10.99 23.17 -0.64
CA GLU A 320 10.03 22.35 0.11
C GLU A 320 9.75 21.03 -0.61
N TYR A 321 9.57 21.08 -1.93
CA TYR A 321 9.33 19.89 -2.73
C TYR A 321 10.51 18.90 -2.65
N MET A 322 11.74 19.42 -2.83
CA MET A 322 12.95 18.62 -2.77
C MET A 322 13.26 18.08 -1.36
N ALA A 323 12.78 18.73 -0.30
CA ALA A 323 12.97 18.26 1.08
C ALA A 323 12.25 16.93 1.37
N ASN A 324 11.28 16.55 0.54
CA ASN A 324 10.61 15.25 0.65
C ASN A 324 11.46 14.07 0.15
N PHE A 325 12.57 14.33 -0.56
CA PHE A 325 13.49 13.28 -0.97
C PHE A 325 14.55 13.05 0.11
N GLU A 326 14.76 11.79 0.50
CA GLU A 326 15.75 11.41 1.51
C GLU A 326 17.21 11.40 1.01
N PHE A 327 17.46 12.00 -0.15
CA PHE A 327 18.79 12.08 -0.75
C PHE A 327 19.12 13.48 -1.23
N LYS A 328 20.43 13.74 -1.36
CA LYS A 328 20.95 15.01 -1.88
C LYS A 328 21.32 14.86 -3.34
N VAL A 329 20.99 15.87 -4.14
CA VAL A 329 21.39 15.99 -5.54
C VAL A 329 22.65 16.86 -5.68
N SER A 330 23.35 16.73 -6.80
CA SER A 330 24.48 17.60 -7.14
C SER A 330 24.04 19.06 -7.30
N GLU A 331 24.94 20.02 -7.11
CA GLU A 331 24.61 21.45 -7.29
C GLU A 331 24.18 21.76 -8.73
N ALA A 332 24.77 21.06 -9.72
CA ALA A 332 24.43 21.23 -11.13
C ALA A 332 23.00 20.71 -11.41
N ASP A 333 22.68 19.51 -10.93
CA ASP A 333 21.34 18.94 -11.12
C ASP A 333 20.29 19.69 -10.32
N SER A 334 20.61 20.17 -9.10
CA SER A 334 19.71 21.02 -8.31
C SER A 334 19.28 22.26 -9.08
N LYS A 335 20.21 22.94 -9.78
CA LYS A 335 19.89 24.10 -10.62
C LYS A 335 18.99 23.73 -11.80
N LYS A 336 19.27 22.60 -12.46
CA LYS A 336 18.46 22.09 -13.59
C LYS A 336 17.05 21.71 -13.14
N LEU A 337 16.94 20.97 -12.04
CA LEU A 337 15.67 20.55 -11.44
C LEU A 337 14.83 21.76 -11.02
N LYS A 338 15.46 22.78 -10.42
CA LYS A 338 14.75 24.02 -10.07
C LYS A 338 14.14 24.70 -11.30
N GLN A 339 14.88 24.79 -12.39
CA GLN A 339 14.37 25.35 -13.65
C GLN A 339 13.19 24.55 -14.19
N LEU A 340 13.32 23.21 -14.25
CA LEU A 340 12.24 22.33 -14.71
C LEU A 340 11.00 22.42 -13.82
N TYR A 341 11.18 22.50 -12.50
CA TYR A 341 10.08 22.66 -11.54
C TYR A 341 9.33 23.98 -11.73
N GLU A 342 10.07 25.09 -11.84
CA GLU A 342 9.48 26.42 -12.04
C GLU A 342 8.80 26.55 -13.42
N GLU A 343 9.36 25.91 -14.45
CA GLU A 343 8.75 25.83 -15.79
C GLU A 343 7.46 25.01 -15.78
N TYR A 344 7.47 23.83 -15.15
CA TYR A 344 6.29 22.99 -14.96
C TYR A 344 5.15 23.79 -14.31
N GLN A 345 5.43 24.45 -13.18
CA GLN A 345 4.45 25.29 -12.46
C GLN A 345 3.90 26.42 -13.34
N ALA A 346 4.70 26.99 -14.23
CA ALA A 346 4.25 28.04 -15.14
C ALA A 346 3.39 27.51 -16.30
N LEU A 347 3.67 26.30 -16.79
CA LEU A 347 2.89 25.63 -17.85
C LEU A 347 1.56 25.11 -17.34
N ASP A 348 1.56 24.51 -16.15
CA ASP A 348 0.36 24.00 -15.47
C ASP A 348 -0.67 25.13 -15.25
N LYS A 349 -0.21 26.29 -14.74
CA LYS A 349 -1.04 27.50 -14.60
C LYS A 349 -1.63 28.03 -15.92
N LYS A 350 -1.02 27.71 -17.05
CA LYS A 350 -1.53 28.10 -18.39
C LYS A 350 -2.45 27.04 -18.99
N GLY A 351 -2.62 25.88 -18.34
CA GLY A 351 -3.34 24.74 -18.88
C GLY A 351 -2.62 24.07 -20.06
N GLU A 352 -1.30 24.24 -20.21
CA GLU A 352 -0.50 23.62 -21.27
C GLU A 352 -0.10 22.19 -20.88
N GLN A 353 -1.10 21.30 -20.72
CA GLN A 353 -0.95 19.98 -20.12
C GLN A 353 0.17 19.14 -20.74
N GLU A 354 0.16 18.91 -22.05
CA GLU A 354 1.14 18.06 -22.75
C GLU A 354 2.59 18.51 -22.49
N LYS A 355 2.86 19.81 -22.55
CA LYS A 355 4.21 20.35 -22.29
C LYS A 355 4.57 20.30 -20.81
N SER A 356 3.60 20.50 -19.93
CA SER A 356 3.82 20.36 -18.50
C SER A 356 4.22 18.93 -18.15
N GLU A 357 3.57 17.93 -18.77
CA GLU A 357 3.89 16.51 -18.59
C GLU A 357 5.31 16.18 -19.09
N GLU A 358 5.69 16.64 -20.28
CA GLU A 358 7.07 16.47 -20.80
C GLU A 358 8.13 17.10 -19.87
N THR A 359 7.85 18.30 -19.35
CA THR A 359 8.76 19.00 -18.42
C THR A 359 8.91 18.23 -17.11
N TRP A 360 7.80 17.68 -16.62
CA TRP A 360 7.76 16.88 -15.40
C TRP A 360 8.48 15.54 -15.57
N GLU A 361 8.35 14.91 -16.73
CA GLU A 361 9.11 13.71 -17.06
C GLU A 361 10.61 13.98 -17.07
N ALA A 362 11.05 15.09 -17.70
CA ALA A 362 12.45 15.49 -17.70
C ALA A 362 12.99 15.78 -16.29
N PHE A 363 12.15 16.28 -15.38
CA PHE A 363 12.49 16.46 -13.97
C PHE A 363 12.80 15.10 -13.32
N TYR A 364 11.92 14.11 -13.45
CA TYR A 364 12.13 12.78 -12.87
C TYR A 364 13.28 12.00 -13.53
N ASN A 365 13.42 12.06 -14.86
CA ASN A 365 14.55 11.46 -15.57
C ASN A 365 15.90 12.02 -15.08
N THR A 366 15.93 13.27 -14.58
CA THR A 366 17.12 13.84 -13.94
C THR A 366 17.37 13.29 -12.53
N LEU A 367 16.31 12.89 -11.81
CA LEU A 367 16.39 12.28 -10.48
C LEU A 367 16.66 10.77 -10.49
N ASP A 368 16.36 10.05 -11.57
CA ASP A 368 16.48 8.59 -11.67
C ASP A 368 17.82 8.03 -11.15
N PRO A 369 19.00 8.60 -11.50
CA PRO A 369 20.27 8.09 -10.97
C PRO A 369 20.36 8.18 -9.44
N TYR A 370 19.72 9.18 -8.83
CA TYR A 370 19.69 9.36 -7.39
C TYR A 370 18.72 8.40 -6.73
N PHE A 371 17.55 8.13 -7.33
CA PHE A 371 16.66 7.08 -6.87
C PHE A 371 17.34 5.71 -6.90
N GLU A 372 18.00 5.36 -8.00
CA GLU A 372 18.69 4.08 -8.13
C GLU A 372 19.85 3.96 -7.14
N ALA A 373 20.64 5.03 -6.94
CA ALA A 373 21.74 5.04 -5.98
C ALA A 373 21.28 4.94 -4.50
N ASN A 374 20.05 5.36 -4.21
CA ASN A 374 19.46 5.32 -2.86
C ASN A 374 18.43 4.22 -2.67
N LYS A 375 18.25 3.36 -3.69
CA LYS A 375 17.34 2.22 -3.64
C LYS A 375 17.76 1.30 -2.50
N GLU A 376 16.75 0.84 -1.77
CA GLU A 376 16.97 -0.01 -0.61
C GLU A 376 17.45 -1.39 -1.02
N ILE A 377 18.38 -1.92 -0.22
CA ILE A 377 18.77 -3.31 -0.25
C ILE A 377 17.81 -4.09 0.64
N LEU A 378 17.13 -5.07 0.06
CA LEU A 378 16.06 -5.81 0.72
C LEU A 378 16.63 -7.02 1.48
N ILE A 379 16.40 -7.09 2.79
CA ILE A 379 16.95 -8.14 3.67
C ILE A 379 15.83 -8.83 4.43
N SER A 380 15.77 -10.16 4.35
CA SER A 380 14.93 -10.99 5.23
C SER A 380 15.72 -11.36 6.47
N ALA A 381 15.41 -10.72 7.60
CA ALA A 381 16.16 -10.91 8.83
C ALA A 381 16.02 -12.33 9.39
N SER A 382 17.14 -12.98 9.68
CA SER A 382 17.23 -14.22 10.45
C SER A 382 17.68 -13.97 11.89
N LYS A 383 18.25 -12.80 12.18
CA LYS A 383 18.61 -12.37 13.54
C LYS A 383 18.63 -10.84 13.65
N VAL A 384 18.14 -10.34 14.79
CA VAL A 384 18.29 -8.93 15.19
C VAL A 384 19.12 -8.88 16.46
N THR A 385 20.20 -8.11 16.47
CA THR A 385 21.03 -7.85 17.64
C THR A 385 20.84 -6.42 18.12
N ILE A 386 20.43 -6.26 19.38
CA ILE A 386 20.20 -4.97 20.04
C ILE A 386 20.98 -4.92 21.34
N ASN A 387 21.80 -3.88 21.54
CA ASN A 387 22.61 -3.72 22.76
C ASN A 387 23.44 -4.97 23.13
N GLY A 388 23.87 -5.74 22.12
CA GLY A 388 24.61 -7.00 22.30
C GLY A 388 23.76 -8.22 22.65
N GLN A 389 22.43 -8.10 22.69
CA GLN A 389 21.50 -9.22 22.85
C GLN A 389 20.99 -9.68 21.49
N ASP A 390 21.08 -10.98 21.24
CA ASP A 390 20.62 -11.60 20.00
C ASP A 390 19.16 -12.05 20.12
N HIS A 391 18.35 -11.67 19.14
CA HIS A 391 16.95 -12.06 18.98
C HIS A 391 16.80 -12.89 17.71
N LEU A 392 16.30 -14.12 17.86
CA LEU A 392 16.08 -15.06 16.78
C LEU A 392 14.57 -15.30 16.58
N PRO A 393 14.10 -15.52 15.34
CA PRO A 393 12.72 -15.93 15.06
C PRO A 393 12.29 -17.14 15.90
N GLN A 394 11.06 -17.10 16.42
CA GLN A 394 10.41 -18.26 17.03
C GLN A 394 9.35 -18.80 16.07
N HIS A 395 9.31 -20.12 15.89
CA HIS A 395 8.40 -20.82 14.99
C HIS A 395 7.23 -21.45 15.73
#